data_AF-A0A478FRM7-F1
#
_entry.id   AF-A0A478FRM7-F1
#
_cell.length_a   1.000
_cell.length_b   1.000
_cell.length_c   1.000
_cell.angle_alpha   90.00
_cell.angle_beta   90.00
_cell.angle_gamma   90.00
#
_symmetry.space_group_name_H-M   'P 1'
#
loop_
_entity.id
_entity.type
_entity.pdbx_description
1 polymer ?
#
loop_
_entity_poly.entity_id
_entity_poly.type
_entity_poly.pdbx_seq_one_letter_code
_entity_poly.pdbx_strand_id
1 'polypeptide(L)'
;MSTQAIGAAAAGTAILGGGGATIAYAAGAFDGNKSSTPKTYVDFDDYVKNGGKYKYIGQGDNVVDADPTQEKIKGLLSGSEKETYKENLKGQWEGMNLGSEDNTSRPSKKELEDSIQAGKDTEKDKVSLFVNKWCIQNKKQKPTSTGAEKRFTEQEMENYSEWFKFEKACLETVSSNQ
;
A
#
# COMPACT_ATOMS: atom_id res chain seq x y z
N MET A 1 7.08 59.84 15.02
CA MET A 1 7.95 58.77 15.55
C MET A 1 7.16 57.94 16.55
N SER A 2 7.42 56.63 16.53
CA SER A 2 6.96 55.56 17.43
C SER A 2 5.59 54.94 17.16
N THR A 3 5.57 54.02 16.19
CA THR A 3 4.60 52.91 16.09
C THR A 3 4.96 51.89 17.17
N GLN A 4 4.08 51.69 18.15
CA GLN A 4 4.31 50.69 19.19
C GLN A 4 4.11 49.27 18.62
N ALA A 5 5.10 48.43 18.87
CA ALA A 5 5.19 47.05 18.41
C ALA A 5 3.98 46.22 18.85
N ILE A 6 3.29 45.61 17.87
CA ILE A 6 2.40 44.49 18.12
C ILE A 6 3.29 43.30 18.45
N GLY A 7 3.24 42.87 19.71
CA GLY A 7 3.89 41.67 20.18
C GLY A 7 3.28 40.44 19.51
N ALA A 8 3.96 39.92 18.49
CA ALA A 8 3.80 38.54 18.06
C ALA A 8 4.71 37.69 18.93
N ALA A 9 4.13 37.09 19.98
CA ALA A 9 4.81 36.10 20.79
C ALA A 9 5.15 34.89 19.92
N ALA A 10 6.45 34.69 19.72
CA ALA A 10 7.01 33.55 19.03
C ALA A 10 6.95 32.29 19.90
N ALA A 11 6.87 31.16 19.18
CA ALA A 11 7.48 29.89 19.50
C ALA A 11 6.85 29.01 20.60
N GLY A 12 6.27 27.91 20.14
CA GLY A 12 6.84 26.61 20.46
C GLY A 12 6.24 25.89 21.67
N THR A 13 4.94 25.62 21.65
CA THR A 13 4.45 24.41 22.33
C THR A 13 4.75 23.21 21.45
N ALA A 14 5.93 22.63 21.65
CA ALA A 14 6.16 21.23 21.31
C ALA A 14 5.21 20.39 22.17
N ILE A 15 4.06 19.99 21.61
CA ILE A 15 3.23 18.94 22.21
C ILE A 15 3.89 17.60 21.85
N LEU A 16 4.96 17.30 22.58
CA LEU A 16 5.38 15.93 22.83
C LEU A 16 4.47 15.39 23.93
N GLY A 17 3.45 14.63 23.52
CA GLY A 17 2.65 13.80 24.43
C GLY A 17 1.15 14.03 24.35
N GLY A 18 0.43 13.05 23.80
CA GLY A 18 -0.96 12.75 24.17
C GLY A 18 -2.06 13.57 23.50
N GLY A 19 -2.64 13.01 22.44
CA GLY A 19 -4.06 13.23 22.10
C GLY A 19 -4.37 14.40 21.15
N GLY A 20 -4.85 14.06 19.95
CA GLY A 20 -5.80 14.90 19.20
C GLY A 20 -5.22 16.13 18.46
N ALA A 21 -4.41 15.92 17.43
CA ALA A 21 -4.20 16.95 16.40
C ALA A 21 -5.06 16.60 15.19
N THR A 22 -6.22 17.23 15.06
CA THR A 22 -7.05 17.23 13.85
C THR A 22 -6.31 18.02 12.76
N ILE A 23 -5.64 17.31 11.85
CA ILE A 23 -4.97 17.94 10.70
C ILE A 23 -6.07 18.35 9.70
N ALA A 24 -6.47 19.61 9.74
CA ALA A 24 -7.41 20.19 8.79
C ALA A 24 -6.77 20.34 7.41
N TYR A 25 -7.47 19.85 6.39
CA TYR A 25 -7.11 19.94 4.98
C TYR A 25 -7.11 21.40 4.49
N ALA A 26 -5.94 21.96 4.21
CA ALA A 26 -5.82 23.13 3.35
C ALA A 26 -5.70 22.67 1.89
N ALA A 27 -6.84 22.50 1.22
CA ALA A 27 -6.89 22.39 -0.22
C ALA A 27 -6.64 23.79 -0.83
N GLY A 28 -5.53 23.93 -1.57
CA GLY A 28 -5.27 25.08 -2.45
C GLY A 28 -4.43 26.20 -1.85
N ALA A 29 -3.10 26.08 -1.93
CA ALA A 29 -2.21 27.24 -2.02
C ALA A 29 -0.90 26.81 -2.69
N PHE A 30 -0.65 27.38 -3.87
CA PHE A 30 0.56 27.20 -4.65
C PHE A 30 1.79 27.77 -3.92
N ASP A 31 2.97 27.34 -4.37
CA ASP A 31 4.32 27.84 -4.06
C ASP A 31 5.05 27.34 -2.80
N GLY A 32 5.96 26.39 -3.06
CA GLY A 32 7.39 26.73 -2.98
C GLY A 32 8.11 26.63 -1.64
N ASN A 33 7.46 26.21 -0.56
CA ASN A 33 8.17 26.00 0.71
C ASN A 33 7.79 24.69 1.40
N LYS A 34 8.83 23.97 1.84
CA LYS A 34 8.77 22.68 2.54
C LYS A 34 7.78 22.77 3.71
N SER A 35 6.54 22.37 3.48
CA SER A 35 5.56 22.24 4.55
C SER A 35 6.01 21.08 5.42
N SER A 36 6.42 21.38 6.66
CA SER A 36 6.85 20.43 7.69
C SER A 36 5.71 19.50 8.18
N THR A 37 4.66 19.35 7.37
CA THR A 37 3.53 18.48 7.66
C THR A 37 3.89 17.08 7.17
N PRO A 38 3.95 16.07 8.04
CA PRO A 38 4.17 14.70 7.59
C PRO A 38 3.08 14.31 6.59
N LYS A 39 3.48 13.68 5.48
CA LYS A 39 2.52 13.09 4.54
C LYS A 39 1.68 12.07 5.29
N THR A 40 0.36 12.12 5.11
CA THR A 40 -0.58 11.18 5.73
C THR A 40 -1.49 10.57 4.68
N TYR A 41 -1.92 9.35 4.93
CA TYR A 41 -2.64 8.51 3.97
C TYR A 41 -3.92 7.94 4.59
N VAL A 42 -4.96 7.73 3.78
CA VAL A 42 -6.25 7.20 4.25
C VAL A 42 -6.23 5.69 4.44
N ASP A 43 -5.64 4.99 3.47
CA ASP A 43 -5.59 3.54 3.35
C ASP A 43 -4.32 3.14 2.57
N PHE A 44 -4.10 1.84 2.39
CA PHE A 44 -2.96 1.33 1.63
C PHE A 44 -2.93 1.84 0.19
N ASP A 45 -4.08 1.94 -0.47
CA ASP A 45 -4.18 2.43 -1.85
C ASP A 45 -3.71 3.89 -1.98
N ASP A 46 -4.15 4.75 -1.06
CA ASP A 46 -3.70 6.14 -0.97
C ASP A 46 -2.20 6.22 -0.68
N TYR A 47 -1.67 5.33 0.17
CA TYR A 47 -0.24 5.26 0.44
C TYR A 47 0.57 4.84 -0.79
N VAL A 48 0.13 3.83 -1.54
CA VAL A 48 0.81 3.40 -2.77
C VAL A 48 0.84 4.53 -3.80
N LYS A 49 -0.31 5.18 -4.04
CA LYS A 49 -0.46 6.22 -5.07
C LYS A 49 0.29 7.51 -4.74
N ASN A 50 0.29 7.93 -3.46
CA ASN A 50 0.81 9.24 -3.05
C ASN A 50 2.15 9.17 -2.29
N GLY A 51 2.58 7.97 -1.89
CA GLY A 51 3.84 7.73 -1.19
C GLY A 51 5.05 7.77 -2.12
N GLY A 52 4.89 7.33 -3.38
CA GLY A 52 5.94 7.35 -4.40
C GLY A 52 7.03 6.29 -4.24
N LYS A 53 6.92 5.39 -3.25
CA LYS A 53 7.85 4.28 -3.03
C LYS A 53 7.45 3.00 -3.76
N TYR A 54 6.17 2.81 -3.99
CA TYR A 54 5.59 1.55 -4.45
C TYR A 54 4.70 1.78 -5.66
N LYS A 55 4.58 0.76 -6.50
CA LYS A 55 3.59 0.63 -7.56
C LYS A 55 2.92 -0.73 -7.46
N TYR A 56 1.71 -0.87 -7.97
CA TYR A 56 1.07 -2.18 -8.03
C TYR A 56 1.79 -3.08 -9.05
N ILE A 57 1.84 -4.37 -8.74
CA ILE A 57 2.42 -5.38 -9.64
C ILE A 57 1.82 -5.26 -11.03
N GLY A 58 2.72 -5.21 -12.02
CA GLY A 58 2.34 -5.12 -13.41
C GLY A 58 1.89 -3.74 -13.89
N GLN A 59 1.96 -2.72 -13.04
CA GLN A 59 1.95 -1.33 -13.49
C GLN A 59 3.22 -1.06 -14.30
N GLY A 60 3.02 -0.64 -15.57
CA GLY A 60 4.10 -0.07 -16.36
C GLY A 60 4.57 1.25 -15.74
N ASP A 61 5.75 1.73 -16.12
CA ASP A 61 6.42 2.87 -15.49
C ASP A 61 5.66 4.20 -15.57
N ASN A 62 4.59 4.26 -16.36
CA ASN A 62 3.78 5.46 -16.62
C ASN A 62 2.35 5.39 -16.03
N VAL A 63 2.01 4.37 -15.24
CA VAL A 63 0.64 4.21 -14.69
C VAL A 63 0.66 4.13 -13.17
N VAL A 64 0.15 5.16 -12.52
CA VAL A 64 0.05 5.25 -11.05
C VAL A 64 -1.24 4.65 -10.47
N ASP A 65 -2.28 4.45 -11.29
CA ASP A 65 -3.64 4.16 -10.82
C ASP A 65 -4.25 2.82 -11.30
N ALA A 66 -3.47 1.89 -11.85
CA ALA A 66 -3.98 0.58 -12.24
C ALA A 66 -3.89 -0.45 -11.11
N ASP A 67 -5.00 -1.08 -10.77
CA ASP A 67 -5.03 -2.24 -9.87
C ASP A 67 -4.21 -3.40 -10.46
N PRO A 68 -3.63 -4.27 -9.61
CA PRO A 68 -2.91 -5.44 -10.09
C PRO A 68 -3.90 -6.37 -10.79
N THR A 69 -3.65 -6.74 -12.05
CA THR A 69 -4.55 -7.63 -12.80
C THR A 69 -4.13 -9.09 -12.67
N GLN A 70 -5.09 -10.01 -12.86
CA GLN A 70 -4.81 -11.45 -12.90
C GLN A 70 -3.72 -11.78 -13.93
N GLU A 71 -3.76 -11.18 -15.12
CA GLU A 71 -2.80 -11.46 -16.20
C GLU A 71 -1.38 -11.03 -15.83
N LYS A 72 -1.24 -9.92 -15.09
CA LYS A 72 0.06 -9.44 -14.62
C LYS A 72 0.65 -10.35 -13.55
N ILE A 73 -0.17 -10.77 -12.60
CA ILE A 73 0.21 -11.75 -11.58
C ILE A 73 0.58 -13.09 -12.25
N LYS A 74 -0.20 -13.54 -13.23
CA LYS A 74 0.10 -14.71 -14.06
C LYS A 74 1.43 -14.55 -14.81
N GLY A 75 1.72 -13.33 -15.28
CA GLY A 75 2.98 -12.93 -15.88
C GLY A 75 4.15 -13.13 -14.94
N LEU A 76 4.06 -12.64 -13.69
CA LEU A 76 5.10 -12.85 -12.68
C LEU A 76 5.33 -14.34 -12.39
N LEU A 77 4.27 -15.13 -12.28
CA LEU A 77 4.36 -16.58 -12.07
C LEU A 77 4.95 -17.35 -13.27
N SER A 78 5.03 -16.71 -14.44
CA SER A 78 5.64 -17.28 -15.66
C SER A 78 7.00 -16.66 -16.01
N GLY A 79 7.36 -15.55 -15.38
CA GLY A 79 8.52 -14.73 -15.72
C GLY A 79 9.82 -15.17 -15.06
N SER A 80 10.87 -14.36 -15.25
CA SER A 80 12.18 -14.58 -14.63
C SER A 80 12.15 -14.48 -13.10
N GLU A 81 11.22 -13.71 -12.54
CA GLU A 81 11.08 -13.46 -11.10
C GLU A 81 10.13 -14.43 -10.41
N LYS A 82 9.65 -15.46 -11.11
CA LYS A 82 8.61 -16.37 -10.61
C LYS A 82 8.95 -17.06 -9.30
N GLU A 83 10.21 -17.42 -9.08
CA GLU A 83 10.65 -18.06 -7.83
C GLU A 83 10.58 -17.08 -6.66
N THR A 84 11.14 -15.87 -6.84
CA THR A 84 11.09 -14.80 -5.84
C THR A 84 9.65 -14.40 -5.50
N TYR A 85 8.80 -14.25 -6.53
CA TYR A 85 7.41 -13.90 -6.31
C TYR A 85 6.63 -15.02 -5.61
N LYS A 86 6.86 -16.28 -6.00
CA LYS A 86 6.29 -17.45 -5.30
C LYS A 86 6.73 -17.50 -3.84
N GLU A 87 8.01 -17.26 -3.54
CA GLU A 87 8.53 -17.24 -2.16
C GLU A 87 7.87 -16.14 -1.33
N ASN A 88 7.71 -14.94 -1.90
CA ASN A 88 6.97 -13.85 -1.29
C ASN A 88 5.52 -14.27 -0.95
N LEU A 89 4.80 -14.86 -1.91
CA LEU A 89 3.45 -15.37 -1.69
C LEU A 89 3.41 -16.47 -0.64
N LYS A 90 4.35 -17.43 -0.68
CA LYS A 90 4.41 -18.56 0.25
C LYS A 90 4.55 -18.11 1.69
N GLY A 91 5.36 -17.08 1.94
CA GLY A 91 5.52 -16.50 3.29
C GLY A 91 4.24 -15.89 3.85
N GLN A 92 3.36 -15.37 3.00
CA GLN A 92 2.14 -14.68 3.40
C GLN A 92 0.87 -15.53 3.25
N TRP A 93 0.95 -16.66 2.54
CA TRP A 93 -0.19 -17.44 2.04
C TRP A 93 -1.23 -17.79 3.10
N GLU A 94 -0.79 -18.17 4.30
CA GLU A 94 -1.71 -18.54 5.39
C GLU A 94 -2.52 -17.36 5.93
N GLY A 95 -1.95 -16.16 5.90
CA GLY A 95 -2.60 -14.93 6.31
C GLY A 95 -3.49 -14.31 5.22
N MET A 96 -3.37 -14.78 3.98
CA MET A 96 -4.19 -14.31 2.87
C MET A 96 -5.55 -15.01 2.92
N ASN A 97 -6.57 -14.26 3.35
CA ASN A 97 -7.96 -14.72 3.37
C ASN A 97 -8.82 -13.69 2.65
N LEU A 98 -9.72 -14.19 1.80
CA LEU A 98 -10.75 -13.36 1.21
C LEU A 98 -11.92 -13.23 2.20
N GLY A 99 -12.63 -12.11 2.10
CA GLY A 99 -13.84 -11.87 2.89
C GLY A 99 -14.97 -12.80 2.46
N SER A 100 -16.00 -12.90 3.31
CA SER A 100 -17.18 -13.75 3.06
C SER A 100 -17.98 -13.39 1.80
N GLU A 101 -17.73 -12.23 1.20
CA GLU A 101 -18.39 -11.77 -0.02
C GLU A 101 -17.75 -12.33 -1.30
N ASP A 102 -16.52 -12.83 -1.23
CA ASP A 102 -15.82 -13.41 -2.38
C ASP A 102 -15.82 -14.95 -2.28
N ASN A 103 -16.39 -15.59 -3.29
CA ASN A 103 -16.49 -17.06 -3.37
C ASN A 103 -15.23 -17.71 -3.97
N THR A 104 -14.19 -16.93 -4.27
CA THR A 104 -12.94 -17.47 -4.81
C THR A 104 -12.26 -18.33 -3.75
N SER A 105 -12.20 -19.63 -4.00
CA SER A 105 -11.52 -20.56 -3.10
C SER A 105 -10.02 -20.28 -3.06
N ARG A 106 -9.45 -20.16 -1.86
CA ARG A 106 -7.99 -20.07 -1.69
C ARG A 106 -7.33 -21.33 -2.25
N PRO A 107 -6.40 -21.22 -3.21
CA PRO A 107 -5.68 -22.38 -3.72
C PRO A 107 -4.84 -23.03 -2.62
N SER A 108 -4.64 -24.34 -2.74
CA SER A 108 -3.78 -25.10 -1.85
C SER A 108 -2.32 -24.67 -1.99
N LYS A 109 -1.50 -24.96 -0.97
CA LYS A 109 -0.05 -24.77 -1.05
C LYS A 109 0.57 -25.52 -2.23
N LYS A 110 0.03 -26.70 -2.56
CA LYS A 110 0.48 -27.47 -3.72
C LYS A 110 0.18 -26.75 -5.03
N GLU A 111 -1.01 -26.16 -5.17
CA GLU A 111 -1.35 -25.36 -6.35
C GLU A 111 -0.47 -24.11 -6.46
N LEU A 112 -0.09 -23.49 -5.32
CA LEU A 112 0.91 -22.42 -5.32
C LEU A 112 2.28 -22.90 -5.83
N GLU A 113 2.79 -24.03 -5.33
CA GLU A 113 4.08 -24.58 -5.80
C GLU A 113 4.05 -25.01 -7.26
N ASP A 114 2.93 -25.57 -7.71
CA ASP A 114 2.75 -26.03 -9.10
C ASP A 114 2.57 -24.83 -10.06
N SER A 115 2.13 -23.65 -9.58
CA SER A 115 1.81 -22.48 -10.43
C SER A 115 2.97 -21.92 -11.26
N ILE A 116 4.22 -22.19 -10.86
CA ILE A 116 5.43 -21.73 -11.56
C ILE A 116 6.02 -22.77 -12.54
N GLN A 117 5.48 -23.99 -12.53
CA GLN A 117 5.94 -25.10 -13.36
C GLN A 117 5.40 -24.95 -14.80
N ALA A 118 6.15 -25.46 -15.77
CA ALA A 118 5.71 -25.48 -17.15
C ALA A 118 4.46 -26.39 -17.32
N GLY A 119 3.46 -25.93 -18.08
CA GLY A 119 2.24 -26.69 -18.34
C GLY A 119 1.20 -26.69 -17.21
N LYS A 120 1.42 -25.92 -16.14
CA LYS A 120 0.52 -25.78 -14.98
C LYS A 120 -0.35 -24.53 -15.03
N ASP A 121 -0.95 -24.27 -16.20
CA ASP A 121 -1.69 -23.02 -16.42
C ASP A 121 -2.97 -22.92 -15.57
N THR A 122 -3.62 -24.05 -15.28
CA THR A 122 -4.80 -24.09 -14.39
C THR A 122 -4.46 -23.63 -12.97
N GLU A 123 -3.38 -24.16 -12.39
CA GLU A 123 -2.93 -23.78 -11.05
C GLU A 123 -2.48 -22.32 -11.02
N LYS A 124 -1.80 -21.88 -12.08
CA LYS A 124 -1.40 -20.48 -12.25
C LYS A 124 -2.59 -19.54 -12.35
N ASP A 125 -3.64 -19.93 -13.06
CA ASP A 125 -4.89 -19.16 -13.17
C ASP A 125 -5.60 -19.05 -11.82
N LYS A 126 -5.67 -20.14 -11.07
CA LYS A 126 -6.25 -20.12 -9.71
C LYS A 126 -5.48 -19.22 -8.76
N VAL A 127 -4.15 -19.33 -8.73
CA VAL A 127 -3.29 -18.51 -7.87
C VAL A 127 -3.38 -17.04 -8.26
N SER A 128 -3.26 -16.74 -9.55
CA SER A 128 -3.33 -15.35 -10.03
C SER A 128 -4.68 -14.70 -9.77
N LEU A 129 -5.79 -15.43 -9.96
CA LEU A 129 -7.13 -14.94 -9.64
C LEU A 129 -7.27 -14.66 -8.14
N PHE A 130 -6.87 -15.61 -7.30
CA PHE A 130 -6.95 -15.45 -5.84
C PHE A 130 -6.15 -14.25 -5.35
N VAL A 131 -4.89 -14.11 -5.79
CA VAL A 131 -4.03 -13.00 -5.39
C VAL A 131 -4.59 -11.66 -5.89
N ASN A 132 -5.10 -11.61 -7.14
CA ASN A 132 -5.76 -10.41 -7.67
C ASN A 132 -6.92 -9.96 -6.76
N LYS A 133 -7.84 -10.86 -6.43
CA LYS A 133 -8.97 -10.57 -5.56
C LYS A 133 -8.51 -10.11 -4.18
N TRP A 134 -7.49 -10.78 -3.63
CA TRP A 134 -6.96 -10.44 -2.33
C TRP A 134 -6.34 -9.04 -2.33
N CYS A 135 -5.57 -8.68 -3.36
CA CYS A 135 -5.02 -7.32 -3.50
C CYS A 135 -6.12 -6.26 -3.60
N ILE A 136 -7.16 -6.48 -4.42
CA ILE A 136 -8.27 -5.54 -4.58
C ILE A 136 -9.02 -5.35 -3.26
N GLN A 137 -9.24 -6.42 -2.50
CA GLN A 137 -9.92 -6.33 -1.21
C GLN A 137 -9.05 -5.61 -0.16
N ASN A 138 -7.74 -5.85 -0.16
CA ASN A 138 -6.86 -5.38 0.90
C ASN A 138 -6.29 -3.98 0.67
N LYS A 139 -6.38 -3.42 -0.53
CA LYS A 139 -5.92 -2.04 -0.79
C LYS A 139 -6.66 -0.97 0.02
N LYS A 140 -7.86 -1.28 0.50
CA LYS A 140 -8.66 -0.39 1.37
C LYS A 140 -8.46 -0.64 2.86
N GLN A 141 -7.54 -1.54 3.22
CA GLN A 141 -7.13 -1.70 4.61
C GLN A 141 -6.44 -0.44 5.13
N LYS A 142 -6.58 -0.23 6.43
CA LYS A 142 -6.00 0.90 7.15
C LYS A 142 -5.67 0.47 8.58
N PRO A 143 -4.65 1.06 9.22
CA PRO A 143 -4.37 0.82 10.62
C PRO A 143 -5.61 1.10 11.48
N THR A 144 -5.82 0.30 12.53
CA THR A 144 -6.96 0.48 13.44
C THR A 144 -6.84 1.80 14.19
N SER A 145 -7.79 2.70 13.99
CA SER A 145 -8.01 3.82 14.89
C SER A 145 -9.49 4.11 15.05
N THR A 146 -9.86 4.53 16.25
CA THR A 146 -11.20 4.97 16.63
C THR A 146 -11.49 6.31 15.96
N GLY A 147 -11.92 6.30 14.69
CA GLY A 147 -12.35 7.50 13.96
C GLY A 147 -12.36 7.30 12.45
N ALA A 148 -13.45 7.65 11.79
CA ALA A 148 -13.62 7.51 10.34
C ALA A 148 -12.71 8.44 9.51
N GLU A 149 -12.15 9.48 10.14
CA GLU A 149 -11.40 10.57 9.47
C GLU A 149 -9.89 10.57 9.76
N LYS A 150 -9.37 9.58 10.51
CA LYS A 150 -7.94 9.55 10.82
C LYS A 150 -7.14 9.16 9.58
N ARG A 151 -6.18 10.00 9.21
CA ARG A 151 -5.12 9.66 8.25
C ARG A 151 -3.88 9.21 9.01
N PHE A 152 -3.10 8.35 8.36
CA PHE A 152 -1.98 7.66 8.97
C PHE A 152 -0.68 8.10 8.33
N THR A 153 0.34 8.28 9.16
CA THR A 153 1.70 8.48 8.68
C THR A 153 2.21 7.23 7.96
N GLU A 154 3.29 7.40 7.19
CA GLU A 154 4.04 6.31 6.57
C GLU A 154 4.40 5.20 7.58
N GLN A 155 4.94 5.59 8.74
CA GLN A 155 5.33 4.64 9.79
C GLN A 155 4.13 3.88 10.36
N GLU A 156 2.97 4.53 10.50
CA GLU A 156 1.74 3.85 10.95
C GLU A 156 1.24 2.86 9.89
N MET A 157 1.36 3.18 8.60
CA MET A 157 1.02 2.26 7.51
C MET A 157 1.97 1.06 7.50
N GLU A 158 3.28 1.30 7.52
CA GLU A 158 4.30 0.25 7.41
C GLU A 158 4.36 -0.68 8.64
N ASN A 159 4.03 -0.16 9.83
CA ASN A 159 3.97 -0.97 11.06
C ASN A 159 2.68 -1.81 11.17
N TYR A 160 1.69 -1.59 10.30
CA TYR A 160 0.46 -2.37 10.37
C TYR A 160 0.71 -3.79 9.85
N SER A 161 0.26 -4.81 10.59
CA SER A 161 0.61 -6.22 10.32
C SER A 161 0.20 -6.70 8.93
N GLU A 162 -0.86 -6.13 8.36
CA GLU A 162 -1.34 -6.47 7.03
C GLU A 162 -0.56 -5.78 5.91
N TRP A 163 0.18 -4.71 6.21
CA TRP A 163 0.95 -3.98 5.23
C TRP A 163 2.03 -4.85 4.60
N PHE A 164 2.83 -5.55 5.41
CA PHE A 164 3.90 -6.40 4.89
C PHE A 164 3.38 -7.49 3.93
N LYS A 165 2.21 -8.05 4.23
CA LYS A 165 1.55 -9.02 3.34
C LYS A 165 1.16 -8.38 2.02
N PHE A 166 0.52 -7.20 2.12
CA PHE A 166 0.06 -6.44 0.98
C PHE A 166 1.21 -6.00 0.08
N GLU A 167 2.27 -5.45 0.67
CA GLU A 167 3.50 -5.06 -0.01
C GLU A 167 4.08 -6.23 -0.81
N LYS A 168 4.31 -7.38 -0.16
CA LYS A 168 4.96 -8.53 -0.80
C LYS A 168 4.10 -9.21 -1.87
N ALA A 169 2.78 -9.22 -1.70
CA ALA A 169 1.88 -9.91 -2.62
C ALA A 169 1.44 -9.04 -3.81
N CYS A 170 1.34 -7.72 -3.62
CA CYS A 170 0.63 -6.82 -4.53
C CYS A 170 1.49 -5.70 -5.11
N LEU A 171 2.66 -5.40 -4.53
CA LEU A 171 3.44 -4.22 -4.87
C LEU A 171 4.84 -4.56 -5.38
N GLU A 172 5.38 -3.64 -6.17
CA GLU A 172 6.78 -3.55 -6.57
C GLU A 172 7.34 -2.23 -6.06
N THR A 173 8.61 -2.21 -5.67
CA THR A 173 9.29 -0.96 -5.33
C THR A 173 9.56 -0.17 -6.60
N VAL A 174 9.25 1.12 -6.60
CA VAL A 174 9.65 2.01 -7.69
C VAL A 174 11.15 2.21 -7.55
N SER A 175 11.93 1.61 -8.45
CA SER A 175 13.35 1.92 -8.56
C SER A 175 13.47 3.39 -8.97
N SER A 176 13.87 4.25 -8.03
CA SER A 176 14.39 5.57 -8.37
C SER A 176 15.62 5.33 -9.23
N ASN A 177 15.49 5.44 -10.55
CA ASN A 177 16.65 5.59 -11.42
C ASN A 177 17.39 6.85 -10.94
N GLN A 178 18.49 6.63 -10.21
CA GLN A 178 19.52 7.65 -10.02
C GLN A 178 20.32 7.80 -11.31
#